data_AF-D2W4N7-F1
#
_entry.id   AF-D2W4N7-F1
#
_cell.length_a   1.000
_cell.length_b   1.000
_cell.length_c   1.000
_cell.angle_alpha   90.00
_cell.angle_beta   90.00
_cell.angle_gamma   90.00
#
_symmetry.space_group_name_H-M   'P 1'
#
loop_
_entity.id
_entity.type
_entity.pdbx_description
1 polymer ?
#
loop_
_entity_poly.entity_id
_entity_poly.type
_entity_poly.pdbx_seq_one_letter_code
_entity_poly.pdbx_strand_id
1 'polypeptide(L)'
;MIPYWTKYYDSDSNGNIRNVNTTQELKSITLSIINRVAFDFNIEIFDKNPEHRDEVHGWISDLLVGLLYKFVFPEWLFEYVPFGIFKRFKDAKNRFRETAMKMILKKTKEYENANQVKEDEDLLSLLLKSSNNGKLTEEERLTNDELVSAIFIIFFAGFETSSNSLNFMLRLLATRPEIQEKLIEEIDNEIPSMDSIKSKESLINLNILQHSI
;
A
#
# COMPACT_ATOMS: atom_id res chain seq x y z
N MET A 1 11.87 -2.61 -7.67
CA MET A 1 11.85 -1.21 -7.20
C MET A 1 13.12 -0.44 -7.58
N ILE A 2 14.32 -0.73 -7.05
CA ILE A 2 15.55 0.03 -7.37
C ILE A 2 15.84 0.20 -8.88
N PRO A 3 15.75 -0.84 -9.73
CA PRO A 3 15.98 -0.69 -11.18
C PRO A 3 15.00 0.26 -11.88
N TYR A 4 13.77 0.36 -11.38
CA TYR A 4 12.77 1.30 -11.88
C TYR A 4 13.20 2.73 -11.59
N TRP A 5 13.62 3.01 -10.35
CA TRP A 5 14.06 4.35 -9.96
C TRP A 5 15.31 4.79 -10.72
N THR A 6 16.31 3.92 -10.88
CA THR A 6 17.50 4.24 -11.69
C THR A 6 17.14 4.48 -13.16
N LYS A 7 16.20 3.73 -13.72
CA LYS A 7 15.79 3.91 -15.12
C LYS A 7 15.02 5.23 -15.36
N TYR A 8 14.12 5.60 -14.45
CA TYR A 8 13.18 6.71 -14.66
C TYR A 8 13.60 8.02 -13.99
N TYR A 9 14.40 7.96 -12.92
CA TYR A 9 14.72 9.11 -12.07
C TYR A 9 16.21 9.36 -11.86
N ASP A 10 17.10 8.51 -12.39
CA ASP A 10 18.53 8.82 -12.35
C ASP A 10 18.85 10.06 -13.19
N SER A 11 19.83 10.81 -12.73
CA SER A 11 20.30 12.04 -13.34
C SER A 11 20.69 11.77 -14.80
N ASP A 12 20.06 12.47 -15.75
CA ASP A 12 20.71 12.56 -17.04
C ASP A 12 21.88 13.55 -16.92
N SER A 13 23.00 13.20 -17.53
CA SER A 13 24.19 14.04 -17.64
C SER A 13 23.95 15.34 -18.42
N ASN A 14 22.72 15.58 -18.89
CA ASN A 14 22.32 16.72 -19.71
C ASN A 14 21.54 17.80 -18.94
N GLY A 15 21.24 17.58 -17.65
CA GLY A 15 20.58 18.57 -16.80
C GLY A 15 19.10 18.82 -17.15
N ASN A 16 18.40 17.87 -17.77
CA ASN A 16 16.99 18.07 -18.11
C ASN A 16 16.10 18.04 -16.86
N ILE A 17 15.23 19.04 -16.73
CA ILE A 17 14.20 19.09 -15.69
C ILE A 17 13.13 18.04 -16.01
N ARG A 18 12.96 17.05 -15.13
CA ARG A 18 11.90 16.03 -15.25
C ARG A 18 10.72 16.40 -14.38
N ASN A 19 9.53 16.43 -14.97
CA ASN A 19 8.28 16.59 -14.24
C ASN A 19 7.80 15.21 -13.76
N VAL A 20 7.73 15.04 -12.44
CA VAL A 20 7.33 13.77 -11.80
C VAL A 20 6.00 13.97 -11.09
N ASN A 21 5.05 13.07 -11.34
CA ASN A 21 3.81 13.01 -10.58
C ASN A 21 4.07 12.28 -9.26
N THR A 22 4.52 13.01 -8.24
CA THR A 22 4.84 12.48 -6.91
C THR A 22 3.65 11.76 -6.27
N THR A 23 2.42 12.20 -6.55
CA THR A 23 1.22 11.58 -6.00
C THR A 23 1.04 10.14 -6.48
N GLN A 24 1.18 9.90 -7.79
CA GLN A 24 1.08 8.54 -8.31
C GLN A 24 2.26 7.66 -7.90
N GLU A 25 3.46 8.23 -7.76
CA GLU A 25 4.64 7.48 -7.28
C GLU A 25 4.47 7.03 -5.84
N LEU A 26 4.13 7.96 -4.95
CA LEU A 26 3.94 7.65 -3.53
C LEU A 26 2.80 6.66 -3.32
N LYS A 27 1.70 6.77 -4.09
CA LYS A 27 0.62 5.77 -4.07
C LYS A 27 1.11 4.40 -4.51
N SER A 28 1.90 4.30 -5.59
CA SER A 28 2.48 3.02 -6.02
C SER A 28 3.41 2.42 -4.95
N ILE A 29 4.23 3.24 -4.31
CA ILE A 29 5.16 2.80 -3.26
C ILE A 29 4.39 2.28 -2.05
N THR A 30 3.46 3.06 -1.49
CA THR A 30 2.71 2.64 -0.30
C THR A 30 1.85 1.42 -0.58
N LEU A 31 1.26 1.34 -1.78
CA LEU A 31 0.52 0.17 -2.23
C LEU A 31 1.41 -1.07 -2.31
N SER A 32 2.62 -0.96 -2.85
CA SER A 32 3.57 -2.09 -2.87
C SER A 32 4.02 -2.51 -1.47
N ILE A 33 4.28 -1.55 -0.58
CA ILE A 33 4.73 -1.81 0.80
C ILE A 33 3.63 -2.52 1.59
N ILE A 34 2.40 -1.98 1.61
CA ILE A 34 1.32 -2.58 2.41
C ILE A 34 1.01 -4.00 1.95
N ASN A 35 1.02 -4.26 0.64
CA ASN A 35 0.74 -5.60 0.12
C ASN A 35 1.84 -6.60 0.46
N ARG A 36 3.10 -6.16 0.45
CA ARG A 36 4.22 -7.03 0.79
C ARG A 36 4.32 -7.28 2.30
N VAL A 37 4.12 -6.27 3.12
CA VAL A 37 4.28 -6.36 4.59
C VAL A 37 3.05 -6.98 5.26
N ALA A 38 1.83 -6.55 4.87
CA ALA A 38 0.63 -7.02 5.54
C ALA A 38 0.13 -8.37 4.99
N PHE A 39 0.35 -8.65 3.71
CA PHE A 39 -0.29 -9.78 3.02
C PHE A 39 0.69 -10.74 2.33
N ASP A 40 2.00 -10.44 2.36
CA ASP A 40 3.02 -11.20 1.63
C ASP A 40 2.60 -11.47 0.17
N PHE A 41 2.12 -10.41 -0.47
CA PHE A 41 1.57 -10.41 -1.81
C PHE A 41 2.26 -9.35 -2.66
N ASN A 42 2.77 -9.76 -3.82
CA ASN A 42 3.35 -8.83 -4.78
C ASN A 42 2.33 -8.49 -5.87
N ILE A 43 1.94 -7.22 -5.97
CA ILE A 43 1.07 -6.71 -7.05
C ILE A 43 1.87 -6.45 -8.35
N GLU A 44 3.20 -6.47 -8.27
CA GLU A 44 4.11 -6.27 -9.42
C GLU A 44 3.90 -4.92 -10.11
N ILE A 45 3.54 -3.89 -9.32
CA ILE A 45 3.21 -2.53 -9.80
C ILE A 45 4.36 -1.89 -10.57
N PHE A 46 5.60 -2.18 -10.16
CA PHE A 46 6.81 -1.65 -10.78
C PHE A 46 7.48 -2.62 -11.77
N ASP A 47 7.06 -3.89 -11.77
CA ASP A 47 7.72 -4.95 -12.54
C ASP A 47 7.02 -5.19 -13.90
N LYS A 48 5.75 -4.78 -14.01
CA LYS A 48 4.94 -4.86 -15.23
C LYS A 48 4.92 -3.57 -16.05
N ASN A 49 4.12 -3.59 -17.11
CA ASN A 49 3.92 -2.45 -18.01
C ASN A 49 3.29 -1.25 -17.29
N PRO A 50 3.54 -0.01 -17.75
CA PRO A 50 2.88 1.20 -17.26
C PRO A 50 1.35 1.09 -17.27
N GLU A 51 0.77 0.42 -18.27
CA GLU A 51 -0.68 0.19 -18.37
C GLU A 51 -1.25 -0.59 -17.18
N HIS A 52 -0.52 -1.58 -16.67
CA HIS A 52 -0.93 -2.34 -15.47
C HIS A 52 -0.96 -1.44 -14.24
N ARG A 53 0.02 -0.55 -14.11
CA ARG A 53 0.07 0.44 -13.03
C ARG A 53 -1.11 1.40 -13.10
N ASP A 54 -1.42 1.92 -14.29
CA ASP A 54 -2.55 2.84 -14.50
C ASP A 54 -3.89 2.14 -14.24
N GLU A 55 -4.03 0.88 -14.67
CA GLU A 55 -5.20 0.06 -14.37
C GLU A 55 -5.38 -0.10 -12.86
N VAL A 56 -4.30 -0.44 -12.14
CA VAL A 56 -4.32 -0.63 -10.68
C VAL A 56 -4.76 0.65 -9.96
N HIS A 57 -4.19 1.79 -10.33
CA HIS A 57 -4.61 3.09 -9.78
C HIS A 57 -6.07 3.42 -10.12
N GLY A 58 -6.50 3.10 -11.35
CA GLY A 58 -7.85 3.37 -11.83
C GLY A 58 -8.91 2.67 -10.99
N TRP A 59 -8.82 1.34 -10.84
CA TRP A 59 -9.84 0.60 -10.09
C TRP A 59 -9.76 0.86 -8.58
N ILE A 60 -8.57 1.12 -8.02
CA ILE A 60 -8.44 1.52 -6.61
C ILE A 60 -9.11 2.88 -6.39
N SER A 61 -8.89 3.85 -7.27
CA SER A 61 -9.57 5.15 -7.20
C SER A 61 -11.08 4.98 -7.27
N ASP A 62 -11.59 4.14 -8.17
CA ASP A 62 -13.01 3.83 -8.28
C ASP A 62 -13.58 3.18 -7.02
N LEU A 63 -12.79 2.33 -6.36
CA LEU A 63 -13.12 1.76 -5.05
C LEU A 63 -13.26 2.87 -4.00
N LEU A 64 -12.28 3.77 -3.91
CA LEU A 64 -12.30 4.87 -2.92
C LEU A 64 -13.44 5.84 -3.14
N VAL A 65 -13.63 6.28 -4.38
CA VAL A 65 -14.71 7.20 -4.75
C VAL A 65 -16.04 6.53 -4.43
N GLY A 66 -16.25 5.28 -4.84
CA GLY A 66 -17.53 4.62 -4.57
C GLY A 66 -17.84 4.41 -3.08
N LEU A 67 -16.84 4.28 -2.20
CA LEU A 67 -17.06 4.31 -0.74
C LEU A 67 -17.69 5.62 -0.27
N LEU A 68 -17.19 6.76 -0.77
CA LEU A 68 -17.75 8.07 -0.43
C LEU A 68 -19.20 8.19 -0.92
N TYR A 69 -19.49 7.66 -2.11
CA TYR A 69 -20.84 7.70 -2.67
C TYR A 69 -21.81 6.78 -1.93
N LYS A 70 -21.35 5.72 -1.26
CA LYS A 70 -22.19 4.86 -0.42
C LYS A 70 -22.83 5.63 0.75
N PHE A 71 -22.19 6.69 1.23
CA PHE A 71 -22.79 7.56 2.28
C PHE A 71 -23.90 8.47 1.75
N VAL A 72 -23.99 8.66 0.43
CA VAL A 72 -24.94 9.60 -0.20
C VAL A 72 -26.07 8.85 -0.92
N PHE A 73 -25.77 7.70 -1.52
CA PHE A 73 -26.70 6.95 -2.37
C PHE A 73 -27.12 5.62 -1.74
N PRO A 74 -28.39 5.17 -1.94
CA PRO A 74 -28.84 3.85 -1.49
C PRO A 74 -28.08 2.68 -2.13
N GLU A 75 -27.93 1.56 -1.40
CA GLU A 75 -27.13 0.40 -1.84
C GLU A 75 -27.64 -0.24 -3.14
N TRP A 76 -28.96 -0.33 -3.34
CA TRP A 76 -29.55 -0.94 -4.53
C TRP A 76 -29.07 -0.26 -5.83
N LEU A 77 -28.74 1.03 -5.78
CA LEU A 77 -28.30 1.78 -6.95
C LEU A 77 -26.98 1.23 -7.51
N PHE A 78 -26.08 0.76 -6.63
CA PHE A 78 -24.81 0.15 -7.02
C PHE A 78 -24.97 -1.26 -7.59
N GLU A 79 -26.07 -1.95 -7.29
CA GLU A 79 -26.32 -3.29 -7.80
C GLU A 79 -26.97 -3.28 -9.17
N TYR A 80 -27.93 -2.38 -9.38
CA TYR A 80 -28.81 -2.37 -10.55
C TYR A 80 -28.40 -1.40 -11.66
N VAL A 81 -27.63 -0.33 -11.37
CA VAL A 81 -27.28 0.67 -12.39
C VAL A 81 -26.01 0.25 -13.15
N PRO A 82 -26.09 -0.07 -14.46
CA PRO A 82 -24.97 -0.63 -15.21
C PRO A 82 -24.10 0.43 -15.91
N PHE A 83 -24.08 1.66 -15.41
CA PHE A 83 -23.31 2.76 -16.01
C PHE A 83 -22.75 3.72 -14.96
N GLY A 84 -21.79 4.56 -15.38
CA GLY A 84 -21.20 5.61 -14.56
C GLY A 84 -20.44 5.06 -13.34
N ILE A 85 -20.47 5.83 -12.25
CA ILE A 85 -19.76 5.51 -11.01
C ILE A 85 -20.25 4.21 -10.35
N PHE A 86 -21.53 3.87 -10.50
CA PHE A 86 -22.14 2.68 -9.90
C PHE A 86 -21.53 1.39 -10.47
N LYS A 87 -21.45 1.30 -11.81
CA LYS A 87 -20.78 0.17 -12.47
C LYS A 87 -19.31 0.11 -12.13
N ARG A 88 -18.60 1.24 -12.21
CA ARG A 88 -17.16 1.30 -11.92
C ARG A 88 -16.83 0.84 -10.50
N PHE A 89 -17.62 1.29 -9.51
CA PHE A 89 -17.47 0.84 -8.13
C PHE A 89 -17.78 -0.65 -7.96
N LYS A 90 -18.84 -1.16 -8.61
CA LYS A 90 -19.18 -2.59 -8.58
C LYS A 90 -18.04 -3.43 -9.16
N ASP A 91 -17.49 -3.02 -10.30
CA ASP A 91 -16.37 -3.70 -10.95
C ASP A 91 -15.11 -3.64 -10.09
N ALA A 92 -14.81 -2.49 -9.47
CA ALA A 92 -13.70 -2.32 -8.54
C ALA A 92 -13.84 -3.19 -7.28
N LYS A 93 -15.05 -3.26 -6.70
CA LYS A 93 -15.36 -4.11 -5.55
C LYS A 93 -15.16 -5.59 -5.89
N ASN A 94 -15.61 -6.02 -7.07
CA ASN A 94 -15.43 -7.41 -7.53
C ASN A 94 -13.94 -7.75 -7.72
N ARG A 95 -13.18 -6.88 -8.39
CA ARG A 95 -11.72 -7.04 -8.57
C ARG A 95 -10.98 -7.11 -7.24
N PHE A 96 -11.35 -6.25 -6.29
CA PHE A 96 -10.77 -6.27 -4.95
C PHE A 96 -11.05 -7.61 -4.27
N ARG A 97 -12.31 -8.06 -4.27
CA ARG A 97 -12.72 -9.33 -3.67
C ARG A 97 -12.00 -10.52 -4.28
N GLU A 98 -11.89 -10.59 -5.61
CA GLU A 98 -11.13 -11.64 -6.29
C GLU A 98 -9.67 -11.67 -5.87
N THR A 99 -9.05 -10.49 -5.74
CA THR A 99 -7.65 -10.35 -5.34
C THR A 99 -7.46 -10.77 -3.87
N ALA A 100 -8.33 -10.31 -2.98
CA ALA A 100 -8.32 -10.68 -1.56
C ALA A 100 -8.55 -12.19 -1.37
N MET A 101 -9.48 -12.79 -2.12
CA MET A 101 -9.70 -14.24 -2.08
C MET A 101 -8.48 -15.03 -2.57
N LYS A 102 -7.77 -14.55 -3.59
CA LYS A 102 -6.48 -15.16 -4.00
C LYS A 102 -5.44 -15.11 -2.89
N MET A 103 -5.35 -14.00 -2.16
CA MET A 103 -4.45 -13.87 -1.00
C MET A 103 -4.82 -14.87 0.11
N ILE A 104 -6.10 -14.92 0.48
CA ILE A 104 -6.61 -15.85 1.51
C ILE A 104 -6.32 -17.30 1.10
N LEU A 105 -6.69 -17.71 -0.11
CA LEU A 105 -6.48 -19.08 -0.59
C LEU A 105 -5.00 -19.47 -0.65
N LYS A 106 -4.13 -18.55 -1.06
CA LYS A 106 -2.68 -18.78 -1.04
C LYS A 106 -2.21 -19.04 0.39
N LYS A 107 -2.60 -18.20 1.34
CA LYS A 107 -2.19 -18.28 2.74
C LYS A 107 -2.77 -19.49 3.48
N THR A 108 -4.03 -19.85 3.21
CA THR A 108 -4.64 -21.08 3.76
C THR A 108 -3.89 -22.32 3.28
N LYS A 109 -3.51 -22.39 2.00
CA LYS A 109 -2.70 -23.51 1.48
C LYS A 109 -1.29 -23.55 2.08
N GLU A 110 -0.65 -22.40 2.25
CA GLU A 110 0.65 -22.33 2.91
C GLU A 110 0.56 -22.83 4.37
N TYR A 111 -0.52 -22.48 5.07
CA TYR A 111 -0.80 -22.94 6.42
C TYR A 111 -1.04 -24.45 6.50
N GLU A 112 -1.85 -25.02 5.60
CA GLU A 112 -2.15 -26.47 5.57
C GLU A 112 -0.93 -27.33 5.23
N ASN A 113 -0.05 -26.85 4.34
CA ASN A 113 1.14 -27.57 3.93
C ASN A 113 2.29 -27.46 4.96
N ALA A 114 2.31 -26.40 5.74
CA ALA A 114 3.35 -26.14 6.74
C ALA A 114 2.86 -26.55 8.13
N ASN A 115 3.00 -27.84 8.49
CA ASN A 115 2.86 -28.32 9.88
C ASN A 115 3.89 -27.69 10.86
N GLN A 116 4.77 -26.81 10.39
CA GLN A 116 5.66 -25.98 11.20
C GLN A 116 5.69 -24.55 10.63
N VAL A 117 5.40 -23.60 11.51
CA VAL A 117 5.23 -22.18 11.27
C VAL A 117 6.56 -21.54 10.82
N LYS A 118 6.55 -20.82 9.70
CA LYS A 118 7.61 -19.84 9.39
C LYS A 118 7.55 -18.70 10.42
N GLU A 119 8.70 -18.33 10.99
CA GLU A 119 8.86 -17.24 11.96
C GLU A 119 8.48 -15.85 11.42
N ASP A 120 8.47 -15.66 10.10
CA ASP A 120 8.03 -14.40 9.47
C ASP A 120 6.51 -14.41 9.24
N GLU A 121 5.75 -14.04 10.28
CA GLU A 121 4.29 -13.96 10.20
C GLU A 121 3.82 -12.60 9.66
N ASP A 122 3.21 -12.59 8.47
CA ASP A 122 2.47 -11.44 7.97
C ASP A 122 1.11 -11.27 8.68
N LEU A 123 0.51 -10.08 8.59
CA LEU A 123 -0.74 -9.76 9.28
C LEU A 123 -1.90 -10.68 8.86
N LEU A 124 -1.97 -11.10 7.60
CA LEU A 124 -3.00 -12.03 7.14
C LEU A 124 -2.80 -13.44 7.72
N SER A 125 -1.55 -13.90 7.82
CA SER A 125 -1.19 -15.15 8.49
C SER A 125 -1.61 -15.12 9.97
N LEU A 126 -1.38 -14.01 10.67
CA LEU A 126 -1.82 -13.80 12.05
C LEU A 126 -3.35 -13.83 12.18
N LEU A 127 -4.07 -13.16 11.27
CA LEU A 127 -5.54 -13.18 11.24
C LEU A 127 -6.08 -14.60 11.03
N LEU A 128 -5.54 -15.35 10.06
CA LEU A 128 -5.95 -16.73 9.79
C LEU A 128 -5.65 -17.67 10.96
N LYS A 129 -4.49 -17.52 11.62
CA LYS A 129 -4.16 -18.27 12.84
C LYS A 129 -5.13 -17.98 13.97
N SER A 130 -5.43 -16.70 14.21
CA SER A 130 -6.36 -16.30 15.26
C SER A 130 -7.74 -16.94 15.06
N SER A 131 -8.19 -17.02 13.81
CA SER A 131 -9.45 -17.68 13.43
C SER A 131 -9.39 -19.21 13.53
N ASN A 132 -8.23 -19.84 13.30
CA ASN A 132 -8.09 -21.30 13.23
C ASN A 132 -7.50 -21.96 14.49
N ASN A 133 -7.34 -21.23 15.59
CA ASN A 133 -6.68 -21.67 16.83
C ASN A 133 -7.33 -22.85 17.58
N GLY A 134 -8.26 -23.60 16.97
CA GLY A 134 -8.85 -24.84 17.50
C GLY A 134 -9.68 -24.70 18.78
N LYS A 135 -9.74 -23.49 19.35
CA LYS A 135 -10.50 -23.13 20.55
C LYS A 135 -11.80 -22.39 20.24
N LEU A 136 -11.98 -21.98 18.98
CA LEU A 136 -13.16 -21.25 18.51
C LEU A 136 -14.17 -22.23 17.94
N THR A 137 -15.45 -22.00 18.23
CA THR A 137 -16.56 -22.67 17.56
C THR A 137 -16.64 -22.24 16.08
N GLU A 138 -17.31 -23.02 15.22
CA GLU A 138 -17.48 -22.64 13.81
C GLU A 138 -18.18 -21.27 13.62
N GLU A 139 -18.99 -20.83 14.59
CA GLU A 139 -19.63 -19.51 14.60
C GLU A 139 -18.69 -18.37 15.00
N GLU A 140 -17.58 -18.67 15.69
CA GLU A 140 -16.55 -17.70 16.10
C GLU A 140 -15.40 -17.60 15.09
N ARG A 141 -15.39 -18.46 14.06
CA ARG A 141 -14.42 -18.39 12.97
C ARG A 141 -14.78 -17.27 12.00
N LEU A 142 -13.76 -16.57 11.51
CA LEU A 142 -13.94 -15.55 10.49
C LEU A 142 -14.41 -16.19 9.19
N THR A 143 -15.54 -15.70 8.69
CA THR A 143 -16.03 -16.02 7.35
C THR A 143 -15.11 -15.42 6.28
N ASN A 144 -15.20 -15.95 5.05
CA ASN A 144 -14.48 -15.35 3.92
C ASN A 144 -14.84 -13.87 3.71
N ASP A 145 -16.07 -13.47 4.00
CA ASP A 145 -16.52 -12.09 3.89
C ASP A 145 -15.88 -11.18 4.94
N GLU A 146 -15.74 -11.66 6.16
CA GLU A 146 -15.06 -10.93 7.23
C GLU A 146 -13.55 -10.83 6.97
N LEU A 147 -12.92 -11.89 6.46
CA LEU A 147 -11.50 -11.86 6.05
C LEU A 147 -11.26 -10.85 4.92
N VAL A 148 -12.10 -10.86 3.88
CA VAL A 148 -12.02 -9.87 2.78
C VAL A 148 -12.20 -8.45 3.32
N SER A 149 -13.12 -8.25 4.27
CA SER A 149 -13.36 -6.95 4.89
C SER A 149 -12.19 -6.48 5.75
N ALA A 150 -11.56 -7.39 6.51
CA ALA A 150 -10.37 -7.09 7.30
C ALA A 150 -9.17 -6.70 6.41
N ILE A 151 -8.93 -7.46 5.32
CA ILE A 151 -7.91 -7.13 4.32
C ILE A 151 -8.18 -5.75 3.74
N PHE A 152 -9.44 -5.45 3.39
CA PHE A 152 -9.84 -4.15 2.87
C PHE A 152 -9.53 -2.99 3.82
N ILE A 153 -9.87 -3.13 5.10
CA ILE A 153 -9.63 -2.09 6.12
C ILE A 153 -8.13 -1.83 6.28
N ILE A 154 -7.32 -2.89 6.45
CA ILE A 154 -5.86 -2.77 6.62
C ILE A 154 -5.21 -2.16 5.38
N PHE A 155 -5.60 -2.65 4.21
CA PHE A 155 -5.14 -2.15 2.92
C PHE A 155 -5.42 -0.65 2.80
N PHE A 156 -6.69 -0.25 2.93
CA PHE A 156 -7.14 1.12 2.75
C PHE A 156 -6.50 2.08 3.75
N ALA A 157 -6.50 1.71 5.03
CA ALA A 157 -5.92 2.52 6.09
C ALA A 157 -4.42 2.74 5.86
N GLY A 158 -3.69 1.73 5.39
CA GLY A 158 -2.24 1.81 5.21
C GLY A 158 -1.80 2.64 4.00
N PHE A 159 -2.42 2.44 2.83
CA PHE A 159 -1.88 3.03 1.59
C PHE A 159 -2.30 4.50 1.38
N GLU A 160 -3.58 4.82 1.60
CA GLU A 160 -4.12 6.15 1.23
C GLU A 160 -3.67 7.22 2.22
N THR A 161 -3.66 6.91 3.53
CA THR A 161 -3.18 7.85 4.56
C THR A 161 -1.68 8.13 4.41
N SER A 162 -0.85 7.09 4.33
CA SER A 162 0.60 7.22 4.22
C SER A 162 1.00 7.93 2.92
N SER A 163 0.35 7.62 1.80
CA SER A 163 0.67 8.30 0.53
C SER A 163 0.32 9.77 0.58
N ASN A 164 -0.84 10.14 1.15
CA ASN A 164 -1.22 11.54 1.31
C ASN A 164 -0.30 12.28 2.28
N SER A 165 0.07 11.67 3.42
CA SER A 165 1.03 12.27 4.36
C SER A 165 2.40 12.51 3.71
N LEU A 166 2.92 11.53 2.95
CA LEU A 166 4.17 11.71 2.21
C LEU A 166 4.07 12.80 1.13
N ASN A 167 2.91 12.92 0.46
CA ASN A 167 2.69 14.00 -0.49
C ASN A 167 2.72 15.38 0.19
N PHE A 168 2.07 15.52 1.35
CA PHE A 168 2.12 16.76 2.13
C PHE A 168 3.53 17.07 2.63
N MET A 169 4.25 16.07 3.11
CA MET A 169 5.66 16.21 3.52
C MET A 169 6.52 16.74 2.36
N LEU A 170 6.47 16.10 1.19
CA LEU A 170 7.20 16.56 0.01
C LEU A 170 6.80 17.98 -0.40
N ARG A 171 5.51 18.30 -0.34
CA ARG A 171 5.00 19.63 -0.64
C ARG A 171 5.56 20.67 0.32
N LEU A 172 5.58 20.38 1.62
CA LEU A 172 6.12 21.29 2.64
C LEU A 172 7.61 21.54 2.45
N LEU A 173 8.39 20.48 2.22
CA LEU A 173 9.83 20.57 1.93
C LEU A 173 10.10 21.43 0.67
N ALA A 174 9.34 21.20 -0.41
CA ALA A 174 9.49 21.98 -1.65
C ALA A 174 9.16 23.47 -1.48
N THR A 175 8.34 23.84 -0.48
CA THR A 175 8.00 25.24 -0.19
C THR A 175 8.87 25.87 0.90
N ARG A 176 9.75 25.10 1.55
CA ARG A 176 10.61 25.53 2.65
C ARG A 176 12.05 25.02 2.43
N PRO A 177 12.80 25.60 1.46
CA PRO A 177 14.15 25.17 1.12
C PRO A 177 15.10 25.12 2.31
N GLU A 178 14.94 26.04 3.27
CA GLU A 178 15.75 26.11 4.49
C GLU A 178 15.58 24.89 5.41
N ILE A 179 14.41 24.25 5.40
CA ILE A 179 14.16 23.01 6.14
C ILE A 179 14.66 21.81 5.33
N GLN A 180 14.48 21.85 4.01
CA GLN A 180 14.96 20.81 3.10
C GLN A 180 16.49 20.67 3.15
N GLU A 181 17.24 21.78 3.10
CA GLU A 181 18.70 21.78 3.18
C GLU A 181 19.18 21.18 4.50
N LYS A 182 18.61 21.61 5.63
CA LYS A 182 18.94 21.05 6.95
C LYS A 182 18.65 19.56 7.06
N LEU A 183 17.53 19.11 6.48
CA LEU A 183 17.19 17.69 6.47
C LEU A 183 18.20 16.89 5.65
N ILE A 184 18.65 17.41 4.50
CA ILE A 184 19.66 16.76 3.66
C ILE A 184 20.99 16.70 4.43
N GLU A 185 21.42 17.80 5.05
CA GLU A 185 22.63 17.82 5.88
C GLU A 185 22.56 16.81 7.03
N GLU A 186 21.40 16.69 7.70
CA GLU A 186 21.19 15.71 8.78
C GLU A 186 21.29 14.27 8.25
N ILE A 187 20.68 13.99 7.10
CA ILE A 187 20.75 12.67 6.45
C ILE A 187 22.18 12.34 6.03
N ASP A 188 22.90 13.28 5.41
CA ASP A 188 24.28 13.05 4.94
C ASP A 188 25.25 12.80 6.10
N ASN A 189 25.00 13.43 7.26
CA ASN A 189 25.79 13.24 8.47
C ASN A 189 25.51 11.89 9.16
N GLU A 190 24.24 11.51 9.31
CA GLU A 190 23.84 10.28 10.03
C GLU A 190 23.86 9.02 9.13
N ILE A 191 23.68 9.19 7.81
CA ILE A 191 23.59 8.11 6.82
C ILE A 191 24.56 8.38 5.66
N PRO A 192 25.89 8.28 5.89
CA PRO A 192 26.90 8.65 4.89
C PRO A 192 26.98 7.68 3.69
N SER A 193 26.34 6.51 3.76
CA SER A 193 26.27 5.57 2.64
C SER A 193 25.03 4.67 2.69
N MET A 194 24.60 4.12 1.55
CA MET A 194 23.46 3.18 1.50
C MET A 194 23.69 1.95 2.41
N ASP A 195 24.95 1.54 2.61
CA ASP A 195 25.35 0.43 3.49
C ASP A 195 25.30 0.77 4.98
N SER A 196 25.11 2.04 5.34
CA SER A 196 24.93 2.52 6.72
C SER A 196 23.48 2.44 7.21
N ILE A 197 22.52 2.17 6.31
CA ILE A 197 21.12 1.88 6.64
C ILE A 197 21.04 0.46 7.21
N LYS A 198 21.53 0.25 8.43
CA LYS A 198 21.61 -1.08 9.07
C LYS A 198 20.64 -1.30 10.22
N SER A 199 19.99 -0.27 10.77
CA SER A 199 18.95 -0.49 11.80
C SER A 199 17.94 0.66 11.89
N LYS A 200 16.81 0.38 12.55
CA LYS A 200 15.81 1.38 12.99
C LYS A 200 16.44 2.54 13.79
N GLU A 201 17.61 2.34 14.40
CA GLU A 201 18.28 3.32 15.25
C GLU A 201 18.86 4.48 14.44
N SER A 202 19.34 4.23 13.22
CA SER A 202 19.78 5.30 12.31
C SER A 202 18.66 6.26 11.91
N LEU A 203 17.39 5.80 11.97
CA LEU A 203 16.22 6.64 11.71
C LEU A 203 15.75 7.41 12.97
N ILE A 204 16.14 6.95 14.16
CA ILE A 204 15.79 7.59 15.44
C ILE A 204 16.61 8.86 15.68
N ASN A 205 17.77 9.01 15.02
CA ASN A 205 18.61 10.20 15.17
C ASN A 205 18.21 11.38 14.27
N LEU A 206 17.25 11.21 13.36
CA LEU A 206 16.77 12.27 12.47
C LEU A 206 15.76 13.16 13.20
N ASN A 207 16.25 14.15 13.94
CA ASN A 207 15.46 15.05 14.79
C ASN A 207 14.49 15.91 13.97
N ILE A 208 14.87 16.35 12.76
CA ILE A 208 13.99 17.18 11.93
C ILE A 208 12.78 16.36 11.45
N LEU A 209 12.97 15.08 11.14
CA LEU A 209 11.86 14.20 10.76
C LEU A 209 10.93 13.93 11.93
N GLN A 210 11.45 13.82 13.16
CA GLN A 210 10.62 13.59 14.35
C GLN A 210 9.80 14.81 14.78
N HIS A 211 10.30 16.02 14.55
CA HIS A 211 9.59 17.26 14.92
C HIS A 211 8.67 17.82 13.82
N SER A 212 8.73 17.27 12.60
CA SER A 212 8.00 17.79 11.42
C SER A 212 6.84 16.90 10.93
N ILE A 213 6.63 15.74 11.55
CA ILE A 213 5.52 14.80 11.29
C ILE A 213 4.51 14.92 12.42
#